data_AF-A0A960HUD1-F1
#
_entry.id   AF-A0A960HUD1-F1
#
_cell.length_a   1.000
_cell.length_b   1.000
_cell.length_c   1.000
_cell.angle_alpha   90.00
_cell.angle_beta   90.00
_cell.angle_gamma   90.00
#
_symmetry.space_group_name_H-M   'P 1'
#
loop_
_entity.id
_entity.type
_entity.pdbx_description
1 polymer ?
#
loop_
_entity_poly.entity_id
_entity_poly.type
_entity_poly.pdbx_seq_one_letter_code
_entity_poly.pdbx_strand_id
1 'polypeptide(L)'
;MDPERLLDGLDPSQRRAVTSPAQPLAIFAGAGSGKTRVLTRRIAHRCLTGSADARHVLAITFTRKAAGELDARLRAFGLRDLPAAGTFHAIAYAQLRTRWASAGEAAPTLIESKGRVLSRVLGSTTRVTVGDLAAEIEWARARAIAPDAYAREVARADRRVP
;
A
#
# COMPACT_ATOMS: atom_id res chain seq x y z
N MET A 1 18.69 1.59 20.91
CA MET A 1 18.70 0.12 20.94
C MET A 1 19.90 -0.37 20.14
N ASP A 2 20.62 -1.40 20.59
CA ASP A 2 21.74 -2.00 19.85
C ASP A 2 21.22 -2.77 18.62
N PRO A 3 21.73 -2.53 17.39
CA PRO A 3 21.38 -3.28 16.19
C PRO A 3 21.48 -4.81 16.33
N GLU A 4 22.46 -5.33 17.08
CA GLU A 4 22.69 -6.79 17.19
C GLU A 4 21.51 -7.49 17.90
N ARG A 5 20.88 -6.81 18.86
CA ARG A 5 19.69 -7.33 19.57
C ARG A 5 18.49 -7.55 18.63
N LEU A 6 18.45 -6.89 17.47
CA LEU A 6 17.41 -7.15 16.47
C LEU A 6 17.58 -8.49 15.77
N LEU A 7 18.74 -9.14 15.90
CA LEU A 7 19.03 -10.41 15.25
C LEU A 7 18.77 -11.61 16.17
N ASP A 8 18.49 -11.38 17.45
CA ASP A 8 18.24 -12.43 18.45
C ASP A 8 16.99 -13.26 18.13
N GLY A 9 17.14 -14.58 18.15
CA GLY A 9 16.03 -15.53 17.87
C GLY A 9 15.57 -15.55 16.40
N LEU A 10 16.35 -14.98 15.48
CA LEU A 10 16.17 -15.18 14.04
C LEU A 10 16.88 -16.45 13.60
N ASP A 11 16.22 -17.24 12.75
CA ASP A 11 16.90 -18.32 12.04
C ASP A 11 17.89 -17.76 11.00
N PRO A 12 18.79 -18.60 10.42
CA PRO A 12 19.79 -18.13 9.48
C PRO A 12 19.22 -17.39 8.26
N SER A 13 18.05 -17.81 7.75
CA SER A 13 17.43 -17.17 6.58
C SER A 13 16.86 -15.80 6.92
N GLN A 14 16.23 -15.67 8.08
CA GLN A 14 15.69 -14.41 8.58
C GLN A 14 16.80 -13.42 8.93
N ARG A 15 17.89 -13.90 9.56
CA ARG A 15 19.06 -13.06 9.86
C ARG A 15 19.65 -12.51 8.56
N ARG A 16 19.86 -13.36 7.55
CA ARG A 16 20.30 -12.91 6.21
C ARG A 16 19.36 -11.87 5.60
N ALA A 17 18.04 -12.07 5.72
CA ALA A 17 17.06 -11.11 5.21
C ALA A 17 17.12 -9.76 5.93
N VAL A 18 17.35 -9.75 7.25
CA VAL A 18 17.47 -8.52 8.05
C VAL A 18 18.77 -7.78 7.76
N THR A 19 19.90 -8.49 7.66
CA THR A 19 21.23 -7.87 7.49
C THR A 19 21.66 -7.65 6.04
N SER A 20 20.91 -8.17 5.06
CA SER A 20 21.28 -8.04 3.64
C SER A 20 21.50 -6.58 3.21
N PRO A 21 22.64 -6.24 2.58
CA PRO A 21 22.94 -4.90 2.08
C PRO A 21 22.21 -4.57 0.77
N ALA A 22 21.51 -5.54 0.18
CA ALA A 22 20.81 -5.35 -1.09
C ALA A 22 19.75 -4.24 -0.98
N GLN A 23 19.78 -3.31 -1.92
CA GLN A 23 18.78 -2.24 -2.02
C GLN A 23 17.44 -2.79 -2.52
N PRO A 24 17.35 -3.41 -3.72
CA PRO A 24 16.21 -4.25 -4.06
C PRO A 24 16.36 -5.62 -3.39
N LEU A 25 15.37 -6.00 -2.58
CA LEU A 25 15.34 -7.31 -1.93
C LEU A 25 13.93 -7.90 -2.03
N ALA A 26 13.82 -9.07 -2.66
CA ALA A 26 12.62 -9.88 -2.65
C ALA A 26 12.77 -11.00 -1.61
N ILE A 27 11.79 -11.14 -0.71
CA ILE A 27 11.78 -12.18 0.33
C ILE A 27 10.60 -13.10 0.07
N PHE A 28 10.89 -14.33 -0.36
CA PHE A 28 9.89 -15.39 -0.50
C PHE A 28 9.67 -16.06 0.84
N ALA A 29 8.42 -16.07 1.32
CA ALA A 29 8.14 -16.44 2.69
C ALA A 29 6.77 -17.13 2.83
N GLY A 30 6.79 -18.41 3.22
CA GLY A 30 5.61 -19.22 3.49
C GLY A 30 4.79 -18.75 4.68
N ALA A 31 3.58 -19.30 4.87
CA ALA A 31 2.75 -19.03 6.04
C ALA A 31 3.55 -19.34 7.34
N GLY A 32 3.36 -18.53 8.39
CA GLY A 32 4.04 -18.74 9.68
C GLY A 32 5.54 -18.41 9.73
N SER A 33 6.21 -18.10 8.61
CA SER A 33 7.67 -17.91 8.57
C SER A 33 8.22 -16.62 9.21
N GLY A 34 7.38 -15.87 9.92
CA GLY A 34 7.80 -14.61 10.57
C GLY A 34 7.95 -13.41 9.63
N LYS A 35 7.28 -13.38 8.47
CA LYS A 35 7.31 -12.25 7.49
C LYS A 35 7.33 -10.86 8.12
N THR A 36 6.33 -10.56 8.95
CA THR A 36 6.20 -9.25 9.60
C THR A 36 7.37 -8.99 10.56
N ARG A 37 7.83 -10.02 11.30
CA ARG A 37 8.98 -9.91 12.21
C ARG A 37 10.25 -9.56 11.43
N VAL A 38 10.49 -10.22 10.30
CA VAL A 38 11.63 -9.94 9.41
C VAL A 38 11.56 -8.53 8.86
N LEU A 39 10.39 -8.12 8.34
CA LEU A 39 10.21 -6.78 7.76
C LEU A 39 10.50 -5.67 8.78
N THR A 40 9.90 -5.74 9.97
CA THR A 40 10.05 -4.69 10.98
C THR A 40 11.47 -4.65 11.55
N ARG A 41 12.11 -5.81 11.76
CA ARG A 41 13.51 -5.88 12.20
C ARG A 41 14.48 -5.40 11.13
N ARG A 42 14.25 -5.69 9.84
CA ARG A 42 15.05 -5.15 8.72
C ARG A 42 15.00 -3.63 8.69
N ILE A 43 13.81 -3.05 8.80
CA ILE A 43 13.64 -1.59 8.83
C ILE A 43 14.43 -1.00 10.02
N ALA A 44 14.20 -1.51 11.22
CA ALA A 44 14.87 -1.00 12.42
C ALA A 44 16.40 -1.18 12.35
N HIS A 45 16.88 -2.32 11.85
CA HIS A 45 18.31 -2.59 11.69
C HIS A 45 18.95 -1.60 10.72
N ARG A 46 18.31 -1.33 9.57
CA ARG A 46 18.82 -0.35 8.62
C ARG A 46 18.88 1.07 9.20
N CYS A 47 17.86 1.45 9.97
CA CYS A 47 17.84 2.76 10.63
C CYS A 47 18.93 2.88 11.72
N LEU A 48 19.09 1.85 12.57
CA LEU A 48 20.07 1.89 13.66
C LEU A 48 21.52 1.77 13.18
N THR A 49 21.75 1.10 12.05
CA THR A 49 23.08 1.02 11.41
C THR A 49 23.40 2.21 10.51
N GLY A 50 22.47 3.17 10.35
CA GLY A 50 22.66 4.34 9.50
C GLY A 50 22.57 4.07 7.99
N SER A 51 22.22 2.86 7.56
CA SER A 51 22.04 2.52 6.14
C SER A 51 20.67 2.97 5.57
N ALA A 52 19.79 3.50 6.42
CA ALA A 52 18.57 4.20 6.05
C ALA A 52 18.25 5.31 7.06
N ASP A 53 17.72 6.43 6.59
CA ASP A 53 17.10 7.43 7.45
C ASP A 53 15.63 7.06 7.66
N ALA A 54 15.20 6.87 8.90
CA ALA A 54 13.83 6.48 9.23
C ALA A 54 12.78 7.45 8.65
N ARG A 55 13.10 8.74 8.52
CA ARG A 55 12.22 9.76 7.93
C ARG A 55 11.97 9.53 6.44
N HIS A 56 12.85 8.77 5.78
CA HIS A 56 12.75 8.41 4.36
C HIS A 56 12.35 6.94 4.16
N VAL A 57 11.90 6.25 5.21
CA VAL A 57 11.39 4.88 5.11
C VAL A 57 9.86 4.88 5.07
N LEU A 58 9.32 4.12 4.11
CA LEU A 58 7.90 3.88 3.95
C LEU A 58 7.61 2.37 3.99
N ALA A 59 6.72 1.96 4.88
CA ALA A 59 6.28 0.58 5.04
C ALA A 59 4.77 0.47 4.73
N ILE A 60 4.44 -0.23 3.65
CA ILE A 60 3.06 -0.34 3.16
C ILE A 60 2.53 -1.77 3.34
N THR A 61 1.25 -1.88 3.66
CA THR A 61 0.51 -3.15 3.68
C THR A 61 -0.91 -3.00 3.13
N PHE A 62 -1.66 -4.09 3.02
CA PHE A 62 -2.99 -4.09 2.41
C PHE A 62 -4.12 -3.82 3.40
N THR A 63 -3.95 -4.14 4.69
CA THR A 63 -5.04 -4.03 5.67
C THR A 63 -4.73 -3.00 6.75
N ARG A 64 -5.77 -2.33 7.24
CA ARG A 64 -5.66 -1.38 8.36
C ARG A 64 -5.10 -2.03 9.63
N LYS A 65 -5.53 -3.28 9.91
CA LYS A 65 -5.03 -4.07 11.04
C LYS A 65 -3.52 -4.30 10.94
N ALA A 66 -3.05 -4.78 9.79
CA ALA A 66 -1.62 -5.01 9.58
C ALA A 66 -0.81 -3.71 9.64
N ALA A 67 -1.38 -2.59 9.17
CA ALA A 67 -0.72 -1.29 9.23
C ALA A 67 -0.53 -0.83 10.68
N GLY A 68 -1.57 -0.95 11.51
CA GLY A 68 -1.47 -0.64 12.94
C GLY A 68 -0.50 -1.56 13.68
N GLU A 69 -0.51 -2.87 13.39
CA GLU A 69 0.46 -3.80 13.97
C GLU A 69 1.90 -3.48 13.56
N LEU A 70 2.12 -3.08 12.31
CA LEU A 70 3.43 -2.72 11.80
C LEU A 70 3.96 -1.44 12.45
N ASP A 71 3.12 -0.39 12.54
CA ASP A 71 3.46 0.87 13.21
C ASP A 71 3.80 0.64 14.70
N ALA A 72 2.95 -0.10 15.42
CA ALA A 72 3.19 -0.41 16.83
C ALA A 72 4.52 -1.16 17.06
N ARG A 73 4.85 -2.13 16.19
CA ARG A 73 6.12 -2.86 16.25
C ARG A 73 7.32 -1.96 15.97
N LEU A 74 7.22 -1.06 14.99
CA LEU A 74 8.31 -0.13 14.67
C LEU A 74 8.58 0.85 15.81
N ARG A 75 7.52 1.38 16.44
CA ARG A 75 7.64 2.25 17.63
C ARG A 75 8.33 1.55 18.80
N ALA A 76 8.08 0.25 18.99
CA ALA A 76 8.67 -0.52 20.08
C ALA A 76 10.21 -0.65 19.99
N PHE A 77 10.83 -0.38 18.83
CA PHE A 77 12.30 -0.41 18.70
C PHE A 77 13.01 0.83 19.25
N GLY A 78 12.27 1.89 19.63
CA GLY A 78 12.85 3.11 20.18
C GLY A 78 13.75 3.84 19.19
N LEU A 79 13.37 3.86 17.91
CA LEU A 79 14.02 4.70 16.90
C LEU A 79 13.79 6.17 17.23
N ARG A 80 14.79 7.03 17.01
CA ARG A 80 14.67 8.48 17.23
C ARG A 80 13.54 9.09 16.39
N ASP A 81 13.51 8.71 15.12
CA ASP A 81 12.49 9.06 14.15
C ASP A 81 11.75 7.80 13.71
N LEU A 82 10.48 7.96 13.31
CA LEU A 82 9.62 6.83 12.96
C LEU A 82 9.41 6.74 11.45
N PRO A 83 9.59 5.54 10.86
CA PRO A 83 9.15 5.28 9.49
C PRO A 83 7.65 5.53 9.31
N ALA A 84 7.26 5.99 8.13
CA ALA A 84 5.86 6.05 7.75
C ALA A 84 5.33 4.62 7.53
N ALA A 85 4.27 4.25 8.24
CA ALA A 85 3.62 2.94 8.11
C ALA A 85 2.12 3.11 7.83
N GLY A 86 1.60 2.40 6.82
CA GLY A 86 0.19 2.57 6.43
C GLY A 86 -0.30 1.59 5.39
N THR A 87 -1.58 1.72 5.02
CA THR A 87 -2.09 1.03 3.84
C THR A 87 -1.76 1.80 2.58
N PHE A 88 -1.77 1.14 1.42
CA PHE A 88 -1.61 1.81 0.11
C PHE A 88 -2.52 3.04 0.01
N HIS A 89 -3.80 2.88 0.32
CA HIS A 89 -4.80 3.94 0.24
C HIS A 89 -4.56 5.06 1.25
N ALA A 90 -4.23 4.74 2.51
CA ALA A 90 -4.00 5.76 3.53
C ALA A 90 -2.78 6.63 3.21
N ILE A 91 -1.69 6.00 2.74
CA ILE A 91 -0.48 6.70 2.34
C ILE A 91 -0.74 7.55 1.09
N ALA A 92 -1.37 6.98 0.05
CA ALA A 92 -1.69 7.73 -1.16
C ALA A 92 -2.60 8.93 -0.86
N TYR A 93 -3.61 8.75 -0.01
CA TYR A 93 -4.50 9.83 0.39
C TYR A 93 -3.77 10.93 1.18
N ALA A 94 -2.86 10.58 2.08
CA ALA A 94 -2.02 11.55 2.78
C ALA A 94 -1.16 12.38 1.82
N GLN A 95 -0.55 11.73 0.81
CA GLN A 95 0.23 12.42 -0.22
C GLN A 95 -0.63 13.37 -1.06
N LEU A 96 -1.81 12.93 -1.49
CA LEU A 96 -2.74 13.77 -2.25
C LEU A 96 -3.20 14.98 -1.43
N ARG A 97 -3.50 14.80 -0.14
CA ARG A 97 -3.84 15.88 0.79
C ARG A 97 -2.75 16.92 0.89
N THR A 98 -1.49 16.50 1.02
CA THR A 98 -0.34 17.42 1.03
C THR A 98 -0.21 18.15 -0.31
N ARG A 99 -0.40 17.44 -1.44
CA ARG A 99 -0.33 18.05 -2.77
C ARG A 99 -1.42 19.11 -2.97
N TRP A 100 -2.68 18.82 -2.67
CA TRP A 100 -3.78 19.79 -2.79
C TRP A 100 -3.53 21.01 -1.92
N ALA A 101 -3.12 20.82 -0.65
CA ALA A 101 -2.78 21.93 0.24
C ALA A 101 -1.65 22.80 -0.34
N SER A 102 -0.59 22.20 -0.88
CA SER A 102 0.52 22.94 -1.52
C SER A 102 0.11 23.67 -2.80
N ALA A 103 -0.93 23.19 -3.49
CA ALA A 103 -1.46 23.79 -4.71
C ALA A 103 -2.45 24.93 -4.43
N GLY A 104 -2.91 25.08 -3.19
CA GLY A 104 -4.08 25.91 -2.87
C GLY A 104 -5.40 25.31 -3.39
N GLU A 105 -5.42 24.02 -3.71
CA GLU A 105 -6.60 23.32 -4.22
C GLU A 105 -7.43 22.73 -3.07
N ALA A 106 -8.76 22.78 -3.22
CA ALA A 106 -9.65 22.08 -2.30
C ALA A 106 -9.58 20.56 -2.54
N ALA A 107 -9.42 19.80 -1.46
CA ALA A 107 -9.45 18.34 -1.55
C ALA A 107 -10.85 17.86 -2.01
N PRO A 108 -10.94 16.94 -2.98
CA PRO A 108 -12.20 16.33 -3.39
C PRO A 108 -12.90 15.60 -2.23
N THR A 109 -14.23 15.55 -2.28
CA THR A 109 -15.03 14.78 -1.32
C THR A 109 -14.81 13.29 -1.53
N LEU A 110 -14.40 12.59 -0.47
CA LEU A 110 -14.31 11.14 -0.49
C LEU A 110 -15.72 10.54 -0.46
N ILE A 111 -16.04 9.73 -1.46
CA ILE A 111 -17.32 9.03 -1.53
C ILE A 111 -17.27 7.72 -0.73
N GLU A 112 -18.28 7.50 0.11
CA GLU A 112 -18.39 6.27 0.92
C GLU A 112 -19.05 5.11 0.16
N SER A 113 -19.84 5.42 -0.87
CA SER A 113 -20.54 4.42 -1.69
C SER A 113 -20.50 4.80 -3.16
N LYS A 114 -19.75 4.02 -3.94
CA LYS A 114 -19.75 4.12 -5.41
C LYS A 114 -21.14 3.82 -5.97
N GLY A 115 -21.86 2.86 -5.38
CA GLY A 115 -23.19 2.44 -5.84
C GLY A 115 -24.20 3.57 -5.93
N ARG A 116 -24.23 4.50 -4.95
CA ARG A 116 -25.13 5.68 -5.00
C ARG A 116 -24.82 6.65 -6.13
N VAL A 117 -23.55 6.76 -6.51
CA VAL A 117 -23.12 7.62 -7.63
C VAL A 117 -23.48 6.94 -8.94
N LEU A 118 -23.14 5.65 -9.06
CA LEU A 118 -23.39 4.87 -10.27
C LEU A 118 -24.88 4.69 -10.54
N SER A 119 -25.73 4.52 -9.52
CA SER A 119 -27.18 4.41 -9.70
C SER A 119 -27.80 5.68 -10.27
N ARG A 120 -27.28 6.86 -9.91
CA ARG A 120 -27.72 8.15 -10.49
C ARG A 120 -27.32 8.28 -11.95
N VAL A 121 -26.14 7.78 -12.32
CA VAL A 121 -25.66 7.78 -13.71
C VAL A 121 -26.44 6.80 -14.58
N LEU A 122 -26.76 5.62 -14.04
CA LEU A 122 -27.48 4.56 -14.76
C LEU A 122 -28.93 4.94 -15.09
N GLY A 123 -29.57 5.74 -14.23
CA GLY A 123 -30.96 6.16 -14.38
C GLY A 123 -31.91 4.96 -14.35
N SER A 124 -32.82 4.87 -15.32
CA SER A 124 -33.81 3.79 -15.46
C SER A 124 -33.36 2.64 -16.36
N THR A 125 -32.10 2.62 -16.79
CA THR A 125 -31.57 1.57 -17.68
C THR A 125 -31.55 0.22 -16.96
N THR A 126 -32.13 -0.81 -17.60
CA THR A 126 -32.14 -2.19 -17.10
C THR A 126 -31.14 -3.12 -17.80
N ARG A 127 -30.45 -2.64 -18.84
CA ARG A 127 -29.51 -3.46 -19.63
C ARG A 127 -28.22 -3.82 -18.88
N VAL A 128 -27.80 -2.96 -17.97
CA VAL A 128 -26.57 -3.10 -17.17
C VAL A 128 -26.88 -2.77 -15.73
N THR A 129 -26.25 -3.47 -14.80
CA THR A 129 -26.44 -3.22 -13.37
C THR A 129 -25.41 -2.24 -12.82
N VAL A 130 -25.66 -1.71 -11.63
CA VAL A 130 -24.66 -0.93 -10.87
C VAL A 130 -23.39 -1.75 -10.60
N GLY A 131 -23.54 -3.05 -10.39
CA GLY A 131 -22.41 -3.97 -10.17
C GLY A 131 -21.54 -4.11 -11.41
N ASP A 132 -22.16 -4.23 -12.57
CA ASP A 132 -21.48 -4.33 -13.87
C ASP A 132 -20.62 -3.10 -14.15
N LEU A 133 -21.21 -1.91 -13.98
CA LEU A 133 -20.49 -0.65 -14.17
C LEU A 133 -19.36 -0.48 -13.14
N ALA A 134 -19.60 -0.86 -11.88
CA ALA A 134 -18.55 -0.82 -10.86
C ALA A 134 -17.38 -1.74 -11.21
N ALA A 135 -17.66 -2.96 -11.70
CA ALA A 135 -16.64 -3.92 -12.08
C ALA A 135 -15.75 -3.40 -13.23
N GLU A 136 -16.33 -2.78 -14.25
CA GLU A 136 -15.57 -2.22 -15.36
C GLU A 136 -14.73 -1.00 -14.93
N ILE A 137 -15.26 -0.13 -14.06
CA ILE A 137 -14.49 0.98 -13.49
C ILE A 137 -13.31 0.47 -12.66
N GLU A 138 -13.50 -0.56 -11.82
CA GLU A 138 -12.41 -1.14 -11.04
C GLU A 138 -11.37 -1.82 -11.94
N TRP A 139 -11.80 -2.53 -12.99
CA TRP A 139 -10.90 -3.15 -13.95
C TRP A 139 -9.99 -2.12 -14.64
N ALA A 140 -10.59 -1.01 -15.10
CA ALA A 140 -9.87 0.08 -15.73
C ALA A 140 -8.91 0.78 -14.74
N ARG A 141 -9.40 1.13 -13.54
CA ARG A 141 -8.57 1.80 -12.52
C ARG A 141 -7.40 0.94 -12.03
N ALA A 142 -7.61 -0.36 -11.84
CA ALA A 142 -6.55 -1.28 -11.43
C ALA A 142 -5.40 -1.40 -12.45
N ARG A 143 -5.66 -1.00 -13.71
CA ARG A 143 -4.71 -0.99 -14.82
C ARG A 143 -4.26 0.42 -15.21
N ALA A 144 -4.64 1.44 -14.44
CA ALA A 144 -4.40 2.84 -14.75
C ALA A 144 -4.91 3.25 -16.15
N ILE A 145 -6.03 2.67 -16.60
CA ILE A 145 -6.66 2.98 -17.88
C ILE A 145 -7.51 4.24 -17.71
N ALA A 146 -7.19 5.28 -18.49
CA ALA A 146 -7.97 6.51 -18.52
C ALA A 146 -9.32 6.32 -19.26
N PRO A 147 -10.36 7.13 -18.96
CA PRO A 147 -11.69 6.96 -19.56
C PRO A 147 -11.70 7.01 -21.09
N ASP A 148 -10.91 7.89 -21.70
CA ASP A 148 -10.76 8.05 -23.15
C ASP A 148 -10.04 6.84 -23.80
N ALA A 149 -9.21 6.13 -23.05
CA ALA A 149 -8.54 4.92 -23.48
C ALA A 149 -9.40 3.66 -23.35
N TYR A 150 -10.49 3.71 -22.58
CA TYR A 150 -11.24 2.53 -22.14
C TYR A 150 -11.64 1.59 -23.29
N ALA A 151 -12.32 2.11 -24.33
CA ALA A 151 -12.82 1.27 -25.43
C ALA A 151 -11.70 0.53 -26.16
N ARG A 152 -10.56 1.20 -26.37
CA ARG A 152 -9.38 0.60 -27.01
C ARG A 152 -8.77 -0.49 -26.14
N GLU A 153 -8.65 -0.27 -24.84
CA GLU A 153 -8.05 -1.25 -23.94
C GLU A 153 -8.96 -2.45 -23.68
N VAL A 154 -10.28 -2.27 -23.67
CA VAL A 154 -11.25 -3.38 -23.66
C VAL A 154 -11.07 -4.27 -24.88
N ALA A 155 -10.99 -3.69 -26.08
CA ALA A 155 -10.78 -4.43 -27.32
C ALA A 155 -9.42 -5.17 -27.32
N ARG A 156 -8.35 -4.52 -26.86
CA ARG A 156 -7.02 -5.15 -26.72
C ARG A 156 -7.00 -6.33 -25.75
N ALA A 157 -7.79 -6.24 -24.68
CA ALA A 157 -7.90 -7.28 -23.68
C ALA A 157 -8.91 -8.39 -24.06
N ASP A 158 -9.51 -8.31 -25.26
CA ASP A 158 -10.57 -9.20 -25.75
C ASP A 158 -11.67 -9.43 -24.70
N ARG A 159 -12.07 -8.32 -24.03
CA ARG A 159 -13.02 -8.39 -22.93
C ARG A 159 -14.44 -8.26 -23.45
N ARG A 160 -15.29 -9.19 -23.02
CA ARG A 160 -16.73 -9.03 -23.12
C ARG A 160 -17.21 -8.04 -22.07
N VAL A 161 -17.70 -6.90 -22.51
CA VAL A 161 -18.37 -5.93 -21.65
C VAL A 161 -19.81 -6.35 -21.36
N PRO A 162 -20.35 -6.02 -20.17
CA PRO A 162 -21.74 -6.24 -19.80
C PRO A 162 -22.75 -5.60 -20.76
#